data_AF-A0A2S9GFZ6-F1
#
_entry.id   AF-A0A2S9GFZ6-F1
#
_cell.length_a   1.000
_cell.length_b   1.000
_cell.length_c   1.000
_cell.angle_alpha   90.00
_cell.angle_beta   90.00
_cell.angle_gamma   90.00
#
_symmetry.space_group_name_H-M   'P 1'
#
loop_
_entity.id
_entity.type
_entity.pdbx_description
1 polymer ?
#
loop_
_entity_poly.entity_id
_entity_poly.type
_entity_poly.pdbx_seq_one_letter_code
_entity_poly.pdbx_strand_id
1 'polypeptide(L)'
;AASTGNSDLLRRLADHAIARHHPHAADAEHPYLALLESVSAAQARLVAGWMLVGFIHGVMNTDNMTISGETIDYGPCAFMEAFD
;
A
#
# COMPACT_ATOMS: atom_id res chain seq x y z
N ALA A 1 2.91 -16.08 2.38
CA ALA A 1 2.38 -16.73 1.16
C ALA A 1 3.45 -16.85 0.08
N ALA A 2 3.95 -15.73 -0.45
CA ALA A 2 5.05 -15.76 -1.44
C ALA A 2 6.35 -16.35 -0.85
N SER A 3 6.77 -15.88 0.34
CA SER A 3 7.98 -16.36 1.05
C SER A 3 7.95 -17.85 1.41
N THR A 4 6.76 -18.45 1.47
CA THR A 4 6.55 -19.87 1.76
C THR A 4 6.31 -20.71 0.50
N GLY A 5 6.45 -20.13 -0.70
CA GLY A 5 6.22 -20.81 -1.98
C GLY A 5 4.76 -21.22 -2.26
N ASN A 6 3.80 -20.73 -1.46
CA ASN A 6 2.40 -21.14 -1.59
C ASN A 6 1.66 -20.20 -2.56
N SER A 7 1.77 -20.51 -3.85
CA SER A 7 1.18 -19.72 -4.95
C SER A 7 -0.35 -19.68 -4.91
N ASP A 8 -1.02 -20.74 -4.44
CA ASP A 8 -2.48 -20.75 -4.36
C ASP A 8 -3.00 -19.82 -3.26
N LEU A 9 -2.34 -19.82 -2.10
CA LEU A 9 -2.64 -18.86 -1.05
C LEU A 9 -2.34 -17.43 -1.51
N LEU A 10 -1.23 -17.20 -2.21
CA LEU A 10 -0.87 -15.88 -2.73
C LEU A 10 -1.95 -15.37 -3.70
N ARG A 11 -2.41 -16.22 -4.62
CA ARG A 11 -3.47 -15.89 -5.56
C ARG A 11 -4.75 -15.51 -4.85
N ARG A 12 -5.21 -16.31 -3.89
CA ARG A 12 -6.41 -16.02 -3.09
C ARG A 12 -6.32 -14.70 -2.33
N LEU A 13 -5.14 -14.38 -1.79
CA LEU A 13 -4.90 -13.09 -1.14
C LEU A 13 -4.96 -11.92 -2.13
N ALA A 14 -4.36 -12.07 -3.32
CA ALA A 14 -4.41 -11.06 -4.37
C ALA A 14 -5.84 -10.86 -4.90
N ASP A 15 -6.58 -11.94 -5.15
CA ASP A 15 -7.98 -11.89 -5.59
C ASP A 15 -8.87 -11.18 -4.55
N HIS A 16 -8.67 -11.48 -3.26
CA HIS A 16 -9.35 -10.78 -2.18
C HIS A 16 -9.00 -9.28 -2.14
N ALA A 17 -7.72 -8.95 -2.31
CA ALA A 17 -7.24 -7.57 -2.34
C ALA A 17 -7.85 -6.77 -3.51
N ILE A 18 -7.92 -7.36 -4.70
CA ILE A 18 -8.61 -6.77 -5.87
C ILE A 18 -10.07 -6.51 -5.53
N ALA A 19 -10.80 -7.54 -5.10
CA ALA A 19 -12.23 -7.42 -4.82
C ALA A 19 -12.56 -6.36 -3.75
N ARG A 20 -11.68 -6.20 -2.75
CA ARG A 20 -11.89 -5.29 -1.63
C ARG A 20 -11.45 -3.86 -1.90
N HIS A 21 -10.29 -3.66 -2.52
CA HIS A 21 -9.62 -2.35 -2.57
C HIS A 21 -9.56 -1.76 -3.97
N HIS A 22 -9.42 -2.60 -5.00
CA HIS A 22 -9.20 -2.16 -6.37
C HIS A 22 -10.06 -2.96 -7.36
N PRO A 23 -11.40 -2.93 -7.24
CA PRO A 23 -12.28 -3.82 -8.01
C PRO A 23 -12.15 -3.63 -9.53
N HIS A 24 -11.79 -2.42 -9.98
CA HIS A 24 -11.52 -2.12 -11.39
C HIS A 24 -10.35 -2.94 -11.98
N ALA A 25 -9.42 -3.42 -11.15
CA ALA A 25 -8.32 -4.26 -11.62
C ALA A 25 -8.80 -5.65 -12.09
N ALA A 26 -9.96 -6.13 -11.62
CA ALA A 26 -10.52 -7.41 -12.04
C ALA A 26 -10.85 -7.46 -13.54
N ASP A 27 -11.19 -6.31 -14.13
CA ASP A 27 -11.61 -6.19 -15.53
C ASP A 27 -10.43 -5.95 -16.50
N ALA A 28 -9.20 -5.81 -15.98
CA ALA A 28 -8.01 -5.58 -16.79
C ALA A 28 -7.52 -6.86 -17.48
N GLU A 29 -6.82 -6.71 -18.62
CA GLU A 29 -6.17 -7.83 -19.32
C GLU A 29 -5.16 -8.58 -18.41
N HIS A 30 -4.51 -7.83 -17.52
CA HIS A 30 -3.57 -8.36 -16.52
C HIS A 30 -3.97 -7.92 -15.11
N PRO A 31 -4.93 -8.60 -14.44
CA PRO A 31 -5.51 -8.12 -13.19
C PRO A 31 -4.51 -7.89 -12.05
N TYR A 32 -3.52 -8.77 -11.91
CA TYR A 32 -2.51 -8.64 -10.86
C TYR A 32 -1.48 -7.54 -11.13
N LEU A 33 -1.22 -7.22 -12.41
CA LEU A 33 -0.42 -6.07 -12.78
C LEU A 33 -1.20 -4.78 -12.49
N ALA A 34 -2.47 -4.72 -12.88
CA ALA A 34 -3.35 -3.59 -12.57
C ALA A 34 -3.51 -3.37 -11.05
N LEU A 35 -3.56 -4.45 -10.25
CA LEU A 35 -3.50 -4.35 -8.78
C LEU A 35 -2.21 -3.68 -8.32
N LEU A 36 -1.06 -4.12 -8.81
CA LEU A 36 0.24 -3.56 -8.42
C LEU A 36 0.31 -2.06 -8.76
N GLU A 37 -0.07 -1.68 -9.98
CA GLU A 37 -0.12 -0.28 -10.42
C GLU A 37 -1.03 0.57 -9.53
N SER A 38 -2.21 0.05 -9.18
CA SER A 38 -3.16 0.74 -8.31
C SER A 38 -2.62 0.96 -6.90
N VAL A 39 -1.98 -0.05 -6.32
CA VAL A 39 -1.34 0.03 -5.01
C VAL A 39 -0.16 1.02 -5.06
N SER A 40 0.69 0.95 -6.07
CA SER A 40 1.79 1.90 -6.25
C SER A 40 1.30 3.34 -6.36
N ALA A 41 0.23 3.59 -7.11
CA ALA A 41 -0.36 4.91 -7.24
C ALA A 41 -0.97 5.40 -5.91
N ALA A 42 -1.62 4.52 -5.14
CA ALA A 42 -2.15 4.84 -3.82
C ALA A 42 -1.03 5.20 -2.82
N GLN A 43 0.05 4.43 -2.81
CA GLN A 43 1.23 4.69 -1.99
C GLN A 43 1.93 6.00 -2.37
N ALA A 44 2.08 6.29 -3.65
CA ALA A 44 2.65 7.55 -4.11
C ALA A 44 1.82 8.76 -3.63
N ARG A 45 0.49 8.68 -3.72
CA ARG A 45 -0.40 9.73 -3.19
C ARG A 45 -0.28 9.88 -1.68
N LEU A 46 -0.21 8.77 -0.95
CA LEU A 46 -0.08 8.78 0.50
C LEU A 46 1.22 9.46 0.95
N VAL A 47 2.36 9.03 0.41
CA VAL A 47 3.67 9.59 0.76
C VAL A 47 3.76 11.06 0.33
N ALA A 48 3.24 11.43 -0.86
CA ALA A 48 3.16 12.82 -1.26
C ALA A 48 2.33 13.67 -0.28
N GLY A 49 1.22 13.12 0.22
CA GLY A 49 0.39 13.75 1.25
C GLY A 49 1.16 13.96 2.56
N TRP A 50 1.92 12.95 3.01
CA TRP A 50 2.78 13.07 4.18
C TRP A 50 3.84 14.16 4.01
N MET A 51 4.52 14.18 2.87
CA MET A 51 5.52 15.20 2.55
C MET A 51 4.91 16.61 2.57
N LEU A 52 3.72 16.79 2.01
CA LEU A 52 3.04 18.08 1.93
C LEU A 52 2.73 18.67 3.31
N VAL A 53 2.37 17.84 4.28
CA VAL A 53 2.01 18.27 5.64
C VAL A 53 3.16 18.13 6.64
N GLY A 54 4.35 17.74 6.17
CA GLY A 54 5.50 17.50 7.03
C GLY A 54 5.34 16.30 7.98
N PHE A 55 4.51 15.32 7.64
CA PHE A 55 4.33 14.11 8.46
C PHE A 55 5.47 13.11 8.21
N ILE A 56 6.01 12.56 9.30
CA ILE A 56 7.05 11.55 9.32
C ILE A 56 6.50 10.32 10.05
N HIS A 57 6.36 9.19 9.35
CA HIS A 57 5.80 7.96 9.95
C HIS A 57 6.76 7.28 10.94
N GLY A 58 8.07 7.33 10.66
CA GLY A 58 9.12 6.75 11.52
C GLY A 58 9.39 5.25 11.33
N VAL A 59 8.40 4.44 10.91
CA VAL A 59 8.56 2.98 10.73
C VAL A 59 7.85 2.50 9.47
N MET A 60 8.55 2.62 8.34
CA MET A 60 8.04 2.25 7.01
C MET A 60 8.41 0.81 6.61
N ASN A 61 8.16 -0.15 7.50
CA ASN A 61 8.35 -1.58 7.19
C ASN A 61 7.20 -2.11 6.32
N THR A 62 7.43 -3.21 5.60
CA THR A 62 6.46 -3.74 4.62
C THR A 62 5.15 -4.23 5.25
N ASP A 63 5.16 -4.60 6.53
CA ASP A 63 3.98 -4.94 7.32
C ASP A 63 3.13 -3.72 7.71
N ASN A 64 3.72 -2.51 7.70
CA ASN A 64 3.03 -1.23 7.94
C ASN A 64 2.54 -0.55 6.66
N MET A 65 2.73 -1.18 5.49
CA MET A 65 2.28 -0.65 4.20
C MET A 65 0.98 -1.30 3.75
N THR A 66 -0.12 -0.55 3.83
CA THR A 66 -1.44 -1.06 3.43
C THR A 66 -1.63 -1.06 1.91
N ILE A 67 -2.32 -2.08 1.40
CA ILE A 67 -2.74 -2.14 -0.02
C ILE A 67 -3.76 -1.04 -0.36
N SER A 68 -4.51 -0.54 0.63
CA SER A 68 -5.45 0.57 0.46
C SER A 68 -4.77 1.93 0.25
N GLY A 69 -3.50 2.08 0.67
CA GLY A 69 -2.82 3.38 0.67
C GLY A 69 -3.24 4.27 1.84
N GLU A 70 -3.58 3.67 2.98
CA GLU A 70 -3.92 4.34 4.23
C GLU A 70 -2.73 4.29 5.20
N THR A 71 -2.59 5.32 6.03
CA THR A 71 -1.62 5.33 7.13
C THR A 71 -2.10 4.44 8.27
N ILE A 72 -1.23 3.57 8.80
CA ILE A 72 -1.51 2.73 9.97
C ILE A 72 -0.31 2.73 10.91
N ASP A 73 -0.45 2.09 12.07
CA ASP A 73 0.65 1.88 13.02
C ASP A 73 1.42 3.16 13.40
N TYR A 74 0.68 4.10 13.99
CA TYR A 74 1.21 5.36 14.53
C TYR A 74 2.05 5.08 15.79
N GLY A 75 3.31 4.72 15.60
CA GLY A 75 4.30 4.55 16.67
C GLY A 75 5.15 5.81 16.87
N PRO A 76 6.42 5.83 16.44
CA PRO A 76 7.30 6.99 16.55
C PRO A 76 7.06 8.00 15.40
N CYS A 77 5.80 8.36 15.15
CA CYS A 77 5.46 9.34 14.14
C CYS A 77 5.61 10.78 14.67
N ALA A 78 5.97 11.72 13.78
CA ALA A 78 6.17 13.13 14.11
C ALA A 78 5.69 14.04 12.98
N PHE A 79 5.49 15.32 13.31
CA PHE A 79 5.35 16.38 12.33
C PHE A 79 6.59 17.27 12.37
N MET A 80 7.03 17.73 11.21
CA MET A 80 8.14 18.68 11.09
C MET A 80 7.74 20.02 11.71
N GLU A 81 8.53 20.52 12.66
CA GLU A 81 8.29 21.80 13.33
C GLU A 81 8.81 23.00 12.52
N ALA A 82 9.98 22.85 11.90
CA ALA A 82 10.59 23.84 11.01
C ALA A 82 11.24 23.14 9.82
N PHE A 83 11.19 23.79 8.65
CA PHE A 83 11.84 23.31 7.44
C PHE A 83 13.32 23.71 7.46
N ASP A 84 14.21 22.78 7.12
CA ASP A 84 15.66 23.00 6.91
C ASP A 84 16.01 22.63 5.45
#